data_AF-A0A960XNM1-F1
#
_entry.id   AF-A0A960XNM1-F1
#
_cell.length_a   1.000
_cell.length_b   1.000
_cell.length_c   1.000
_cell.angle_alpha   90.00
_cell.angle_beta   90.00
_cell.angle_gamma   90.00
#
_symmetry.space_group_name_H-M   'P 1'
#
loop_
_entity.id
_entity.type
_entity.pdbx_description
1 polymer ?
#
loop_
_entity_poly.entity_id
_entity_poly.type
_entity_poly.pdbx_seq_one_letter_code
_entity_poly.pdbx_strand_id
1 'polypeptide(L)'
;PKCGGTVIETYKKFQCRQCDFSLWKIVGGRQFEPAEMETLLSERQVGPLDGFRSKQGRSFAALIRLTPEFEARFDFGEDRRDGEAENGSEPVDFSGQESVGRCPQCGGGVFLHGTNYVCEKAVGPEKTCKFRSGALILQQAVDRTQFARLLTEGRTELLAGFVSKRTGKKFEAFLVLKDGEVGFEFPPR
;
A
#
# COMPACT_ATOMS: atom_id res chain seq x y z
N PRO A 1 5.87 -14.09 17.29
CA PRO A 1 6.70 -13.59 18.43
C PRO A 1 8.04 -14.33 18.46
N LYS A 2 9.06 -13.81 19.16
CA LYS A 2 10.42 -14.40 19.21
C LYS A 2 10.44 -15.89 19.58
N CYS A 3 9.55 -16.31 20.48
CA CYS A 3 9.50 -17.67 21.01
C CYS A 3 8.38 -18.55 20.43
N GLY A 4 7.58 -18.07 19.47
CA GLY A 4 6.40 -18.81 18.96
C GLY A 4 5.22 -18.94 19.94
N GLY A 5 5.33 -18.41 21.17
CA GLY A 5 4.28 -18.48 22.19
C GLY A 5 3.05 -17.61 21.90
N THR A 6 1.99 -17.78 22.68
CA THR A 6 0.73 -17.04 22.49
C THR A 6 0.91 -15.54 22.73
N VAL A 7 0.48 -14.73 21.76
CA VAL A 7 0.37 -13.27 21.87
C VAL A 7 -1.03 -12.92 22.34
N ILE A 8 -1.12 -12.08 23.36
CA ILE A 8 -2.39 -11.56 23.87
C ILE A 8 -2.52 -10.08 23.56
N GLU A 9 -3.75 -9.65 23.30
CA GLU A 9 -4.08 -8.25 23.19
C GLU A 9 -4.28 -7.63 24.59
N THR A 10 -3.60 -6.52 24.85
CA THR A 10 -3.78 -5.69 26.04
C THR A 10 -4.30 -4.32 25.61
N TYR A 11 -4.57 -3.43 26.58
CA TYR A 11 -5.06 -2.08 26.28
C TYR A 11 -4.14 -1.29 25.34
N LYS A 12 -2.81 -1.42 25.45
CA LYS A 12 -1.85 -0.64 24.66
C LYS A 12 -1.03 -1.47 23.66
N LYS A 13 -0.96 -2.79 23.83
CA LYS A 13 0.02 -3.63 23.14
C LYS A 13 -0.52 -5.02 22.81
N PHE A 14 0.01 -5.62 21.76
CA PHE A 14 0.02 -7.06 21.56
C PHE A 14 1.30 -7.61 22.20
N GLN A 15 1.18 -8.43 23.24
CA GLN A 15 2.32 -8.89 24.04
C GLN A 15 2.35 -10.41 24.13
N CYS A 16 3.55 -11.00 23.97
CA CYS A 16 3.73 -12.42 24.23
C CYS A 16 3.76 -12.70 25.73
N ARG A 17 3.11 -13.79 26.17
CA ARG A 17 3.15 -14.21 27.59
C ARG A 17 4.47 -14.86 28.01
N GLN A 18 5.24 -15.38 27.05
CA GLN A 18 6.41 -16.22 27.31
C GLN A 18 7.76 -15.53 27.05
N CYS A 19 7.77 -14.38 26.36
CA CYS A 19 8.99 -13.63 26.11
C CYS A 19 8.74 -12.12 26.16
N ASP A 20 9.79 -11.34 25.96
CA ASP A 20 9.81 -9.87 25.96
C ASP A 20 9.14 -9.22 24.72
N PHE A 21 8.58 -10.04 23.81
CA PHE A 21 7.98 -9.53 22.58
C PHE A 21 6.74 -8.69 22.89
N SER A 22 6.72 -7.44 22.42
CA SER A 22 5.53 -6.60 22.44
C SER A 22 5.50 -5.64 21.26
N LEU A 23 4.33 -5.46 20.66
CA LEU A 23 4.06 -4.46 19.64
C LEU A 23 2.97 -3.51 20.13
N TRP A 24 3.11 -2.22 19.81
CA TRP A 24 2.08 -1.24 20.13
C TRP A 24 0.82 -1.49 19.32
N LYS A 25 -0.33 -1.38 19.98
CA LYS A 25 -1.64 -1.56 19.36
C LYS A 25 -1.97 -0.42 18.40
N ILE A 26 -1.46 0.78 18.67
CA ILE A 26 -1.61 1.97 17.83
C ILE A 26 -0.25 2.32 17.22
N VAL A 27 -0.17 2.35 15.89
CA VAL A 27 1.02 2.74 15.13
C VAL A 27 0.61 3.76 14.06
N GLY A 28 1.35 4.87 13.96
CA GLY A 28 1.03 5.94 13.01
C GLY A 28 -0.38 6.51 13.16
N GLY A 29 -0.93 6.52 14.38
CA GLY A 29 -2.30 7.01 14.65
C GLY A 29 -3.43 6.06 14.27
N ARG A 30 -3.12 4.85 13.83
CA ARG A 30 -4.08 3.79 13.47
C ARG A 30 -3.99 2.63 14.46
N GLN A 31 -5.13 2.08 14.85
CA GLN A 31 -5.21 0.86 15.64
C GLN A 31 -5.12 -0.37 14.73
N PHE A 32 -4.29 -1.36 15.06
CA PHE A 32 -4.30 -2.65 14.39
C PHE A 32 -5.50 -3.49 14.83
N GLU A 33 -6.11 -4.19 13.87
CA GLU A 33 -7.04 -5.27 14.19
C GLU A 33 -6.28 -6.56 14.55
N PRO A 34 -6.87 -7.44 15.37
CA PRO A 34 -6.23 -8.71 15.74
C PRO A 34 -5.80 -9.55 14.53
N ALA A 35 -6.68 -9.64 13.51
CA ALA A 35 -6.38 -10.37 12.28
C ALA A 35 -5.15 -9.81 11.53
N GLU A 36 -5.01 -8.48 11.47
CA GLU A 36 -3.85 -7.84 10.83
C GLU A 36 -2.55 -8.12 11.59
N MET A 37 -2.63 -8.17 12.92
CA MET A 37 -1.48 -8.51 13.76
C MET A 37 -1.09 -9.98 13.59
N GLU A 38 -2.07 -10.88 13.43
CA GLU A 38 -1.82 -12.28 13.11
C GLU A 38 -1.12 -12.44 11.75
N THR A 39 -1.58 -11.73 10.71
CA THR A 39 -0.92 -11.71 9.40
C THR A 39 0.51 -11.16 9.53
N LEU A 40 0.71 -10.03 10.21
CA LEU A 40 2.06 -9.46 10.41
C LEU A 40 3.01 -10.42 11.14
N LEU A 41 2.50 -11.17 12.11
CA LEU A 41 3.29 -12.13 12.88
C LEU A 41 3.62 -13.40 12.11
N SER A 42 2.73 -13.85 11.21
CA SER A 42 2.88 -15.08 10.43
C SER A 42 3.64 -14.84 9.13
N GLU A 43 3.22 -13.84 8.33
CA GLU A 43 3.78 -13.51 7.02
C GLU A 43 4.94 -12.52 7.08
N ARG A 44 5.25 -11.99 8.27
CA ARG A 44 6.24 -10.90 8.49
C ARG A 44 5.90 -9.58 7.79
N GLN A 45 4.75 -9.50 7.14
CA GLN A 45 4.27 -8.33 6.43
C GLN A 45 2.74 -8.29 6.50
N VAL A 46 2.16 -7.10 6.57
CA VAL A 46 0.70 -6.91 6.45
C VAL A 46 0.41 -5.61 5.70
N GLY A 47 -0.67 -5.61 4.92
CA GLY A 47 -1.15 -4.47 4.17
C GLY A 47 -1.19 -4.73 2.65
N PRO A 48 -1.39 -3.67 1.84
CA PRO A 48 -1.42 -2.26 2.22
C PRO A 48 -2.56 -1.92 3.18
N LEU A 49 -2.25 -1.26 4.29
CA LEU A 49 -3.21 -0.77 5.27
C LEU A 49 -3.37 0.75 5.15
N ASP A 50 -4.58 1.27 5.31
CA ASP A 50 -4.86 2.72 5.30
C ASP A 50 -5.17 3.26 6.69
N GLY A 51 -5.29 4.58 6.80
CA GLY A 51 -5.70 5.24 8.05
C GLY A 51 -4.53 5.69 8.92
N PHE A 52 -3.29 5.47 8.48
CA PHE A 52 -2.12 6.08 9.09
C PHE A 52 -2.11 7.59 8.89
N ARG A 53 -1.58 8.34 9.84
CA ARG A 53 -1.44 9.80 9.79
C ARG A 53 0.03 10.21 9.79
N SER A 54 0.41 11.06 8.85
CA SER A 54 1.74 11.68 8.82
C SER A 54 1.91 12.69 9.95
N LYS A 55 3.15 13.15 10.18
CA LYS A 55 3.42 14.24 11.14
C LYS A 55 2.62 15.51 10.83
N GLN A 56 2.32 15.75 9.55
CA GLN A 56 1.53 16.88 9.07
C GLN A 56 0.00 16.59 9.07
N GLY A 57 -0.43 15.45 9.64
CA GLY A 57 -1.83 15.08 9.79
C GLY A 57 -2.50 14.48 8.53
N ARG A 58 -1.77 14.30 7.43
CA ARG A 58 -2.31 13.73 6.19
C ARG A 58 -2.45 12.21 6.32
N SER A 59 -3.56 11.65 5.85
CA SER A 59 -3.74 10.20 5.84
C SER A 59 -2.99 9.54 4.68
N PHE A 60 -2.35 8.41 4.95
CA PHE A 60 -1.65 7.61 3.95
C PHE A 60 -1.90 6.11 4.15
N ALA A 61 -1.62 5.34 3.10
CA ALA A 61 -1.61 3.88 3.16
C ALA A 61 -0.17 3.37 3.07
N ALA A 62 0.13 2.28 3.76
CA ALA A 62 1.46 1.70 3.80
C ALA A 62 1.40 0.19 4.08
N LEU A 63 2.44 -0.52 3.65
CA LEU A 63 2.73 -1.86 4.15
C LEU A 63 3.44 -1.74 5.50
N ILE A 64 3.20 -2.70 6.37
CA ILE A 64 3.92 -2.84 7.62
C ILE A 64 4.72 -4.12 7.53
N ARG A 65 6.04 -4.02 7.72
CA ARG A 65 6.95 -5.16 7.78
C ARG A 65 7.47 -5.33 9.20
N LEU A 66 7.57 -6.58 9.64
CA LEU A 66 8.18 -6.95 10.91
C LEU A 66 9.68 -7.19 10.68
N THR A 67 10.54 -6.39 11.31
CA THR A 67 12.00 -6.54 11.19
C THR A 67 12.48 -7.83 11.88
N PRO A 68 13.73 -8.27 11.63
CA PRO A 68 14.32 -9.41 12.35
C PRO A 68 14.35 -9.22 13.87
N GLU A 69 14.43 -7.97 14.33
CA GLU A 69 14.38 -7.58 15.75
C GLU A 69 12.96 -7.56 16.31
N PHE A 70 11.97 -7.92 15.48
CA PHE A 70 10.54 -7.94 15.80
C PHE A 70 9.94 -6.55 16.06
N GLU A 71 10.46 -5.53 15.39
CA GLU A 71 9.87 -4.19 15.34
C GLU A 71 8.96 -4.04 14.12
N ALA A 72 7.77 -3.44 14.30
CA ALA A 72 6.90 -3.11 13.17
C ALA A 72 7.39 -1.79 12.53
N ARG A 73 7.78 -1.84 11.26
CA ARG A 73 8.17 -0.65 10.48
C ARG A 73 7.30 -0.47 9.27
N PHE A 74 7.08 0.79 8.92
CA PHE A 74 6.47 1.13 7.64
C PHE A 74 7.41 0.74 6.51
N ASP A 75 6.91 -0.11 5.62
CA ASP A 75 7.52 -0.36 4.34
C ASP A 75 6.84 0.56 3.33
N PHE A 76 7.46 1.72 3.13
CA PHE A 76 7.06 2.69 2.12
C PHE A 76 7.63 2.37 0.74
N GLY A 77 8.46 1.32 0.61
CA GLY A 77 9.21 0.98 -0.59
C GLY A 77 9.78 2.19 -1.32
N GLU A 78 10.79 2.89 -0.80
CA GLU A 78 11.44 4.09 -1.41
C GLU A 78 10.51 5.19 -2.02
N ASP A 79 9.19 5.11 -1.77
CA ASP A 79 8.16 5.80 -2.54
C ASP A 79 7.63 7.01 -1.74
N ARG A 80 8.52 7.97 -1.43
CA ARG A 80 8.08 9.25 -0.85
C ARG A 80 7.29 10.04 -1.89
N ARG A 81 5.97 10.18 -1.71
CA ARG A 81 5.19 11.29 -2.30
C ARG A 81 5.44 12.56 -1.49
N ASP A 82 5.92 13.60 -2.17
CA ASP A 82 6.00 15.02 -1.79
C ASP A 82 6.10 15.34 -0.29
N GLY A 83 7.31 15.71 0.16
CA GLY A 83 7.40 16.58 1.34
C GLY A 83 8.69 16.63 2.15
N GLU A 84 9.68 15.78 1.91
CA GLU A 84 10.99 15.85 2.58
C GLU A 84 11.99 15.09 1.69
N ALA A 85 12.68 15.78 0.77
CA ALA A 85 14.05 15.41 0.42
C ALA A 85 14.85 15.60 1.72
N GLU A 86 15.64 14.65 2.21
CA GLU A 86 17.02 14.53 1.76
C GLU A 86 17.48 13.06 1.61
N ASN A 87 18.48 12.91 0.75
CA ASN A 87 19.37 11.77 0.48
C ASN A 87 18.83 10.60 -0.36
N GLY A 88 19.24 10.63 -1.64
CA GLY A 88 19.64 9.48 -2.45
C GLY A 88 18.58 8.42 -2.70
N SER A 89 17.74 8.60 -3.72
CA SER A 89 17.01 7.47 -4.31
C SER A 89 18.02 6.58 -5.01
N GLU A 90 18.36 5.46 -4.40
CA GLU A 90 19.08 4.40 -5.09
C GLU A 90 18.25 3.95 -6.31
N PRO A 91 18.88 3.46 -7.38
CA PRO A 91 18.13 2.91 -8.50
C PRO A 91 17.31 1.71 -7.99
N VAL A 92 15.98 1.87 -8.02
CA VAL A 92 15.06 0.77 -7.69
C VAL A 92 15.27 -0.33 -8.70
N ASP A 93 15.71 -1.49 -8.23
CA ASP A 93 15.91 -2.66 -9.07
C ASP A 93 14.62 -3.47 -9.19
N PHE A 94 14.04 -3.49 -10.40
CA PHE A 94 12.91 -4.35 -10.75
C PHE A 94 13.34 -5.70 -11.31
N SER A 95 14.64 -6.01 -11.32
CA SER A 95 15.13 -7.30 -11.82
C SER A 95 14.49 -8.46 -11.04
N GLY A 96 13.92 -9.43 -11.79
CA GLY A 96 13.20 -10.56 -11.21
C GLY A 96 11.75 -10.31 -10.81
N GLN A 97 11.22 -9.09 -10.94
CA GLN A 97 9.80 -8.82 -10.75
C GLN A 97 9.01 -8.99 -12.06
N GLU A 98 7.79 -9.49 -11.95
CA GLU A 98 6.89 -9.62 -13.10
C GLU A 98 6.11 -8.32 -13.32
N SER A 99 6.28 -7.75 -14.52
CA SER A 99 5.54 -6.56 -14.95
C SER A 99 4.04 -6.83 -14.98
N VAL A 100 3.28 -5.92 -14.38
CA VAL A 100 1.82 -5.92 -14.35
C VAL A 100 1.23 -5.50 -15.69
N GLY A 101 1.94 -4.67 -16.46
CA GLY A 101 1.50 -4.19 -17.76
C GLY A 101 2.32 -3.02 -18.29
N ARG A 102 1.83 -2.39 -19.36
CA ARG A 102 2.48 -1.21 -19.96
C ARG A 102 1.95 0.08 -19.35
N CYS A 103 2.85 1.01 -19.12
CA CYS A 103 2.56 2.34 -18.60
C CYS A 103 1.74 3.12 -19.63
N PRO A 104 0.60 3.72 -19.24
CA PRO A 104 -0.26 4.45 -20.16
C PRO A 104 0.34 5.81 -20.59
N GLN A 105 1.36 6.32 -19.88
CA GLN A 105 2.00 7.60 -20.19
C GLN A 105 3.22 7.46 -21.11
N CYS A 106 4.02 6.41 -20.94
CA CYS A 106 5.32 6.27 -21.65
C CYS A 106 5.58 4.89 -22.27
N GLY A 107 4.67 3.93 -22.10
CA GLY A 107 4.78 2.57 -22.64
C GLY A 107 5.78 1.65 -21.93
N GLY A 108 6.52 2.13 -20.92
CA GLY A 108 7.43 1.31 -20.11
C GLY A 108 6.72 0.29 -19.23
N GLY A 109 7.46 -0.60 -18.57
CA GLY A 109 6.90 -1.56 -17.61
C GLY A 109 6.31 -0.91 -16.36
N VAL A 110 5.21 -1.47 -15.86
CA VAL A 110 4.60 -1.11 -14.57
C VAL A 110 4.75 -2.27 -13.61
N PHE A 111 5.27 -1.99 -12.41
CA PHE A 111 5.55 -2.99 -11.38
C PHE A 111 4.83 -2.64 -10.10
N LEU A 112 4.48 -3.66 -9.31
CA LEU A 112 3.97 -3.47 -7.95
C LEU A 112 5.17 -3.26 -7.03
N HIS A 113 5.37 -2.03 -6.57
CA HIS A 113 6.44 -1.64 -5.67
C HIS A 113 5.86 -1.06 -4.38
N GLY A 114 6.08 -1.75 -3.25
CA GLY A 114 5.44 -1.41 -1.99
C GLY A 114 3.91 -1.42 -2.13
N THR A 115 3.27 -0.26 -1.90
CA THR A 115 1.81 -0.10 -2.00
C THR A 115 1.36 0.56 -3.30
N ASN A 116 2.23 0.66 -4.30
CA ASN A 116 1.95 1.40 -5.52
C ASN A 116 2.29 0.56 -6.76
N TYR A 117 1.48 0.72 -7.79
CA TYR A 117 1.85 0.39 -9.15
C TYR A 117 2.67 1.54 -9.72
N VAL A 118 3.92 1.29 -10.04
CA VAL A 118 4.90 2.31 -10.42
C VAL A 118 5.49 1.97 -11.78
N CYS A 119 5.62 2.96 -12.66
CA CYS A 119 6.36 2.78 -13.89
C CYS A 119 7.87 2.73 -13.61
N GLU A 120 8.59 1.83 -14.27
CA GLU A 120 10.05 1.70 -14.15
C GLU A 120 10.80 3.01 -14.46
N LYS A 121 10.23 3.85 -15.34
CA LYS A 121 10.79 5.15 -15.72
C LYS A 121 10.36 6.29 -14.78
N ALA A 122 9.56 6.00 -13.75
CA ALA A 122 9.08 6.97 -12.77
C ALA A 122 9.84 6.92 -11.43
N VAL A 123 10.90 6.12 -11.35
CA VAL A 123 11.77 5.95 -10.18
C VAL A 123 13.23 6.20 -10.55
N GLY A 124 14.09 6.32 -9.52
CA GLY A 124 15.50 6.62 -9.68
C GLY A 124 15.82 8.10 -9.97
N PRO A 125 17.11 8.43 -10.07
CA PRO A 125 17.57 9.81 -10.23
C PRO A 125 17.21 10.42 -11.60
N GLU A 126 17.07 9.60 -12.64
CA GLU A 126 16.80 10.03 -14.03
C GLU A 126 15.35 9.70 -14.48
N LYS A 127 14.37 9.98 -13.62
CA LYS A 127 12.95 9.73 -13.93
C LYS A 127 12.47 10.53 -15.15
N THR A 128 11.86 9.84 -16.11
CA THR A 128 11.27 10.43 -17.33
C THR A 128 9.75 10.26 -17.40
N CYS A 129 9.16 9.48 -16.48
CA CYS A 129 7.73 9.26 -16.36
C CYS A 129 7.24 9.69 -14.97
N LYS A 130 5.93 9.98 -14.85
CA LYS A 130 5.29 10.33 -13.57
C LYS A 130 4.20 9.34 -13.17
N PHE A 131 3.99 8.28 -13.95
CA PHE A 131 2.90 7.34 -13.72
C PHE A 131 3.13 6.56 -12.43
N ARG A 132 2.19 6.73 -11.51
CA ARG A 132 2.11 6.00 -10.26
C ARG A 132 0.65 5.94 -9.82
N SER A 133 0.20 4.76 -9.40
CA SER A 133 -1.11 4.58 -8.80
C SER A 133 -1.00 3.76 -7.52
N GLY A 134 -1.87 4.02 -6.55
CA GLY A 134 -1.92 3.19 -5.35
C GLY A 134 -2.50 1.81 -5.67
N ALA A 135 -1.92 0.76 -5.08
CA ALA A 135 -2.54 -0.57 -5.01
C ALA A 135 -3.69 -0.62 -3.99
N LEU A 136 -3.80 0.41 -3.14
CA LEU A 136 -4.94 0.63 -2.25
C LEU A 136 -5.53 2.02 -2.53
N ILE A 137 -6.76 2.06 -3.05
CA ILE A 137 -7.44 3.29 -3.44
C ILE A 137 -8.69 3.40 -2.57
N LEU A 138 -8.76 4.41 -1.69
CA LEU A 138 -9.91 4.65 -0.81
C LEU A 138 -10.38 3.38 -0.06
N GLN A 139 -9.44 2.69 0.61
CA GLN A 139 -9.62 1.43 1.34
C GLN A 139 -9.90 0.19 0.48
N GLN A 140 -10.13 0.36 -0.82
CA GLN A 140 -10.27 -0.76 -1.75
C GLN A 140 -8.89 -1.19 -2.25
N ALA A 141 -8.53 -2.45 -2.01
CA ALA A 141 -7.36 -3.06 -2.63
C ALA A 141 -7.64 -3.33 -4.11
N VAL A 142 -6.66 -3.04 -4.95
CA VAL A 142 -6.67 -3.34 -6.38
C VAL A 142 -5.55 -4.33 -6.63
N ASP A 143 -5.92 -5.59 -6.85
CA ASP A 143 -4.94 -6.65 -7.07
C ASP A 143 -4.25 -6.54 -8.44
N ARG A 144 -3.20 -7.34 -8.64
CA ARG A 144 -2.38 -7.31 -9.86
C ARG A 144 -3.20 -7.60 -11.10
N THR A 145 -4.15 -8.53 -11.04
CA THR A 145 -5.02 -8.90 -12.16
C THR A 145 -5.98 -7.77 -12.50
N GLN A 146 -6.60 -7.16 -11.50
CA GLN A 146 -7.45 -5.98 -11.70
C GLN A 146 -6.68 -4.80 -12.29
N PHE A 147 -5.47 -4.53 -11.81
CA PHE A 147 -4.64 -3.46 -12.34
C PHE A 147 -4.10 -3.76 -13.74
N ALA A 148 -3.74 -5.01 -14.04
CA ALA A 148 -3.37 -5.42 -15.38
C ALA A 148 -4.52 -5.17 -16.36
N ARG A 149 -5.76 -5.51 -15.99
CA ARG A 149 -6.96 -5.22 -16.80
C ARG A 149 -7.18 -3.72 -16.99
N LEU A 150 -6.97 -2.91 -15.95
CA LEU A 150 -7.01 -1.46 -16.06
C LEU A 150 -6.01 -0.95 -17.11
N LEU A 151 -4.78 -1.48 -17.14
CA LEU A 151 -3.75 -1.11 -18.10
C LEU A 151 -4.04 -1.58 -19.53
N THR A 152 -4.68 -2.73 -19.72
CA THR A 152 -4.95 -3.30 -21.05
C THR A 152 -6.29 -2.90 -21.64
N GLU A 153 -7.36 -2.93 -20.84
CA GLU A 153 -8.73 -2.62 -21.25
C GLU A 153 -9.09 -1.14 -21.02
N GLY A 154 -8.26 -0.40 -20.28
CA GLY A 154 -8.55 0.98 -19.88
C GLY A 154 -9.58 1.11 -18.77
N ARG A 155 -10.11 -0.02 -18.25
CA ARG A 155 -11.11 -0.06 -17.18
C ARG A 155 -11.03 -1.35 -16.36
N THR A 156 -11.42 -1.28 -15.09
CA THR A 156 -11.65 -2.46 -14.25
C THR A 156 -13.11 -2.92 -14.33
N GLU A 157 -13.42 -4.01 -13.63
CA GLU A 157 -14.78 -4.34 -13.21
C GLU A 157 -15.30 -3.40 -12.11
N LEU A 158 -16.57 -3.58 -11.74
CA LEU A 158 -17.20 -2.81 -10.68
C LEU A 158 -16.63 -3.24 -9.33
N LEU A 159 -15.97 -2.31 -8.64
CA LEU A 159 -15.40 -2.53 -7.31
C LEU A 159 -16.28 -1.84 -6.27
N ALA A 160 -16.67 -2.58 -5.23
CA ALA A 160 -17.69 -2.15 -4.25
C ALA A 160 -17.15 -1.76 -2.86
N GLY A 161 -15.85 -1.91 -2.62
CA GLY A 161 -15.26 -1.65 -1.30
C GLY A 161 -14.64 -0.27 -1.13
N PHE A 162 -14.87 0.68 -2.05
CA PHE A 162 -14.38 2.04 -1.86
C PHE A 162 -15.11 2.75 -0.72
N VAL A 163 -14.38 3.53 0.08
CA VAL A 163 -14.94 4.33 1.18
C VAL A 163 -14.65 5.81 0.95
N SER A 164 -15.72 6.61 0.90
CA SER A 164 -15.59 8.05 0.65
C SER A 164 -14.92 8.75 1.83
N LYS A 165 -13.82 9.47 1.58
CA LYS A 165 -13.19 10.34 2.58
C LYS A 165 -14.12 11.44 3.11
N ARG A 166 -15.12 11.85 2.32
CA ARG A 166 -16.05 12.94 2.68
C ARG A 166 -17.18 12.46 3.58
N THR A 167 -17.75 11.29 3.28
CA THR A 167 -18.98 10.82 3.95
C THR A 167 -18.77 9.57 4.79
N GLY A 168 -17.63 8.89 4.68
CA GLY A 168 -17.36 7.60 5.31
C GLY A 168 -18.21 6.44 4.77
N LYS A 169 -19.05 6.68 3.75
CA LYS A 169 -19.92 5.65 3.17
C LYS A 169 -19.19 4.86 2.10
N LYS A 170 -19.52 3.57 2.02
CA LYS A 170 -19.12 2.69 0.92
C LYS A 170 -19.78 3.12 -0.39
N PHE A 171 -19.07 2.98 -1.49
CA PHE A 171 -19.60 3.22 -2.83
C PHE A 171 -18.96 2.28 -3.85
N GLU A 172 -19.66 2.09 -4.96
CA GLU A 172 -19.25 1.22 -6.06
C GLU A 172 -18.81 2.06 -7.25
N ALA A 173 -17.70 1.70 -7.89
CA ALA A 173 -17.19 2.39 -9.07
C ALA A 173 -16.30 1.47 -9.91
N PHE A 174 -16.17 1.81 -11.19
CA PHE A 174 -15.11 1.31 -12.05
C PHE A 174 -13.89 2.21 -11.89
N LEU A 175 -12.69 1.63 -11.91
CA LEU A 175 -11.48 2.39 -12.16
C LEU A 175 -11.27 2.47 -13.66
N VAL A 176 -10.93 3.65 -14.16
CA VAL A 176 -10.72 3.92 -15.59
C VAL A 176 -9.45 4.70 -15.81
N LEU A 177 -8.76 4.44 -16.92
CA LEU A 177 -7.65 5.28 -17.35
C LEU A 177 -8.18 6.48 -18.14
N LYS A 178 -7.96 7.68 -17.61
CA LYS A 178 -8.28 8.95 -18.27
C LYS A 178 -7.02 9.80 -18.30
N ASP A 179 -6.60 10.23 -19.48
CA ASP A 179 -5.41 11.08 -19.69
C ASP A 179 -4.11 10.52 -19.06
N GLY A 180 -3.99 9.18 -19.03
CA GLY A 180 -2.84 8.49 -18.44
C GLY A 180 -2.85 8.46 -16.91
N GLU A 181 -3.96 8.83 -16.27
CA GLU A 181 -4.18 8.75 -14.82
C GLU A 181 -5.34 7.80 -14.48
N VAL A 182 -5.35 7.28 -13.25
CA VAL A 182 -6.43 6.41 -12.75
C VAL A 182 -7.54 7.27 -12.15
N GLY A 183 -8.73 7.21 -12.74
CA GLY A 183 -9.93 7.90 -12.28
C GLY A 183 -11.06 6.94 -11.94
N PHE A 184 -12.17 7.51 -11.46
CA PHE A 184 -13.41 6.78 -11.18
C PHE A 184 -14.43 6.99 -12.28
N GLU A 185 -15.19 5.94 -12.57
CA GLU A 185 -16.42 5.99 -13.35
C GLU A 185 -17.53 5.29 -12.57
N PHE A 186 -18.67 5.96 -12.41
CA PHE A 186 -19.77 5.45 -11.62
C PHE A 186 -20.81 4.78 -12.52
N PRO A 187 -21.40 3.64 -12.11
CA PRO A 187 -22.50 3.04 -12.85
C PRO A 187 -23.69 4.03 -12.96
N PRO A 188 -24.51 3.91 -14.02
CA PRO A 188 -25.74 4.68 -14.13
C PRO A 188 -26.64 4.40 -12.92
N ARG A 189 -27.31 5.46 -12.44
CA ARG A 189 -28.17 5.45 -11.25
C ARG A 189 -29.57 4.94 -11.56
#